data_AF-A0A7S3XVC8-F1
#
_entry.id   AF-A0A7S3XVC8-F1
#
_cell.length_a   1.000
_cell.length_b   1.000
_cell.length_c   1.000
_cell.angle_alpha   90.00
_cell.angle_beta   90.00
_cell.angle_gamma   90.00
#
_symmetry.space_group_name_H-M   'P 1'
#
loop_
_entity.id
_entity.type
_entity.pdbx_description
1 polymer ?
#
loop_
_entity_poly.entity_id
_entity_poly.type
_entity_poly.pdbx_seq_one_letter_code
_entity_poly.pdbx_strand_id
1 'polypeptide(L)'
;MAKRRLERILSSKERLLKLQNRGIFTCKDLLELNDFEVIHVIDEGREAVEALLDEVAARITPKIATAASLLAKRKSPDYGSTNSDNNRAGSREGFLSTGLHSLDQALEGGYPLGSLTELVGPAGAGKSQLCLLAAAAALAAAEGG
;
A
#
# COMPACT_ATOMS: atom_id res chain seq x y z
N MET A 1 0.30 -4.36 8.98
CA MET A 1 -0.71 -4.01 10.00
C MET A 1 -2.12 -4.09 9.42
N ALA A 2 -2.42 -3.40 8.32
CA ALA A 2 -3.75 -3.42 7.69
C ALA A 2 -4.22 -4.83 7.23
N LYS A 3 -3.31 -5.69 6.75
CA LYS A 3 -3.63 -7.08 6.34
C LYS A 3 -3.88 -8.04 7.52
N ARG A 4 -3.91 -7.58 8.78
CA ARG A 4 -4.20 -8.46 9.92
C ARG A 4 -5.64 -8.96 9.80
N ARG A 5 -5.84 -10.26 10.02
CA ARG A 5 -7.16 -10.88 9.96
C ARG A 5 -7.98 -10.50 11.18
N LEU A 6 -9.26 -10.21 10.97
CA LEU A 6 -10.22 -9.84 12.01
C LEU A 6 -10.40 -10.95 13.05
N GLU A 7 -10.26 -12.22 12.64
CA GLU A 7 -10.33 -13.39 13.52
C GLU A 7 -9.33 -13.37 14.69
N ARG A 8 -8.23 -12.63 14.54
CA ARG A 8 -7.17 -12.50 15.55
C ARG A 8 -7.38 -11.31 16.49
N ILE A 9 -8.35 -10.46 16.20
CA ILE A 9 -8.52 -9.15 16.83
C ILE A 9 -9.88 -9.06 17.51
N LEU A 10 -10.94 -9.49 16.82
CA LEU A 10 -12.30 -9.39 17.32
C LEU A 10 -12.61 -10.45 18.37
N SER A 11 -13.14 -10.00 19.50
CA SER A 11 -13.58 -10.86 20.59
C SER A 11 -14.97 -11.48 20.32
N SER A 12 -15.83 -10.76 19.59
CA SER A 12 -17.18 -11.23 19.24
C SER A 12 -17.16 -12.15 18.02
N LYS A 13 -17.42 -13.45 18.24
CA LYS A 13 -17.53 -14.46 17.18
C LYS A 13 -18.73 -14.20 16.25
N GLU A 14 -19.82 -13.64 16.77
CA GLU A 14 -21.00 -13.32 15.97
C GLU A 14 -20.71 -12.21 14.95
N ARG A 15 -20.13 -11.09 15.41
CA ARG A 15 -19.73 -9.97 14.54
C ARG A 15 -18.72 -10.43 13.49
N LEU A 16 -17.75 -11.26 13.90
CA LEU A 16 -16.76 -11.83 12.99
C LEU A 16 -17.42 -12.64 11.86
N LEU A 17 -18.39 -13.50 12.19
CA LEU A 17 -19.11 -14.30 11.19
C LEU A 17 -19.90 -13.41 10.23
N LYS A 18 -20.60 -12.39 10.73
CA LYS A 18 -21.36 -11.45 9.88
C LYS A 18 -20.45 -10.72 8.88
N LEU A 19 -19.29 -10.25 9.34
CA LEU A 19 -18.28 -9.60 8.50
C LEU A 19 -17.71 -10.57 7.45
N GLN A 20 -17.34 -11.79 7.85
CA GLN A 20 -16.78 -12.80 6.94
C GLN A 20 -17.78 -13.26 5.87
N ASN A 21 -19.06 -13.37 6.22
CA ASN A 21 -20.14 -13.70 5.27
C ASN A 21 -20.31 -12.64 4.17
N ARG A 22 -19.80 -11.42 4.39
CA ARG A 22 -19.79 -10.31 3.43
C ARG A 22 -18.42 -10.11 2.76
N GLY A 23 -17.47 -11.02 2.97
CA GLY A 23 -16.15 -10.96 2.36
C GLY A 23 -15.14 -10.07 3.10
N ILE A 24 -15.45 -9.63 4.32
CA ILE A 24 -14.60 -8.75 5.12
C ILE A 24 -13.77 -9.64 6.05
N PHE A 25 -12.49 -9.84 5.73
CA PHE A 25 -11.63 -10.78 6.44
C PHE A 25 -10.50 -10.08 7.21
N THR A 26 -10.11 -8.89 6.79
CA THR A 26 -8.98 -8.15 7.33
C THR A 26 -9.39 -6.79 7.87
N CYS A 27 -8.56 -6.21 8.74
CA CYS A 27 -8.77 -4.85 9.22
C CYS A 27 -8.79 -3.83 8.07
N LYS A 28 -8.03 -4.09 6.99
CA LYS A 28 -8.07 -3.26 5.79
C LYS A 28 -9.48 -3.25 5.20
N ASP A 29 -10.05 -4.43 4.96
CA ASP A 29 -11.36 -4.57 4.34
C ASP A 29 -12.44 -3.86 5.17
N LEU A 30 -12.35 -3.94 6.50
CA LEU A 30 -13.27 -3.25 7.40
C LEU A 30 -13.11 -1.72 7.36
N LEU A 31 -11.87 -1.22 7.31
CA LEU A 31 -11.58 0.22 7.31
C LEU A 31 -11.79 0.92 5.96
N GLU A 32 -11.94 0.14 4.88
CA GLU A 32 -12.35 0.66 3.58
C GLU A 32 -13.86 0.93 3.52
N LEU A 33 -14.63 0.42 4.48
CA LEU A 33 -16.06 0.66 4.61
C LEU A 33 -16.33 1.93 5.42
N ASN A 34 -17.45 2.58 5.10
CA ASN A 34 -18.00 3.63 5.94
C ASN A 34 -18.85 3.05 7.09
N ASP A 35 -19.11 3.86 8.12
CA ASP A 35 -19.85 3.43 9.32
C ASP A 35 -21.23 2.83 8.99
N PHE A 36 -21.93 3.37 7.99
CA PHE A 36 -23.24 2.85 7.58
C PHE A 36 -23.12 1.48 6.94
N GLU A 37 -22.12 1.24 6.09
CA GLU A 37 -21.89 -0.09 5.53
C GLU A 37 -21.61 -1.11 6.63
N VAL A 38 -20.82 -0.74 7.63
CA VAL A 38 -20.55 -1.62 8.79
C VAL A 38 -21.85 -1.89 9.57
N ILE A 39 -22.66 -0.87 9.86
CA ILE A 39 -23.98 -1.01 10.49
C ILE A 39 -24.84 -2.04 9.75
N HIS A 40 -24.93 -1.92 8.41
CA HIS A 40 -25.74 -2.85 7.60
C HIS A 40 -25.16 -4.26 7.57
N VAL A 41 -23.85 -4.42 7.66
CA VAL A 41 -23.20 -5.73 7.64
C VAL A 41 -23.38 -6.46 8.97
N ILE A 42 -23.17 -5.78 10.09
CA ILE A 42 -23.26 -6.40 11.41
C ILE A 42 -24.68 -6.38 11.98
N ASP A 43 -25.59 -5.60 11.38
CA ASP A 43 -26.97 -5.42 11.81
C ASP A 43 -27.07 -4.93 13.26
N GLU A 44 -26.25 -3.92 13.59
CA GLU A 44 -26.20 -3.30 14.91
C GLU A 44 -26.17 -1.77 14.78
N GLY A 45 -26.56 -1.07 15.84
CA GLY A 45 -26.58 0.39 15.86
C GLY A 45 -25.19 1.03 15.87
N ARG A 46 -25.17 2.36 15.73
CA ARG A 46 -23.93 3.16 15.68
C ARG A 46 -23.00 2.94 16.88
N GLU A 47 -23.53 2.90 18.10
CA GLU A 47 -22.72 2.69 19.31
C GLU A 47 -21.94 1.37 19.28
N ALA A 48 -22.56 0.32 18.74
CA ALA A 48 -21.92 -0.99 18.60
C ALA A 48 -20.82 -0.99 17.54
N VAL A 49 -21.02 -0.24 16.45
CA VAL A 49 -20.00 -0.05 15.40
C VAL A 49 -18.83 0.78 15.91
N GLU A 50 -19.07 1.84 16.67
CA GLU A 50 -18.01 2.64 17.30
C GLU A 50 -17.17 1.76 18.24
N ALA A 51 -17.81 0.97 19.11
CA ALA A 51 -17.10 0.02 19.98
C ALA A 51 -16.29 -1.04 19.21
N LEU A 52 -16.81 -1.52 18.08
CA LEU A 52 -16.10 -2.44 17.19
C LEU A 52 -14.86 -1.79 16.57
N LEU A 53 -15.00 -0.56 16.06
CA LEU A 53 -13.90 0.19 15.45
C LEU A 53 -12.84 0.55 16.50
N ASP A 54 -13.22 0.89 17.73
CA ASP A 54 -12.31 1.12 18.85
C ASP A 54 -11.51 -0.14 19.22
N GLU A 55 -12.17 -1.30 19.31
CA GLU A 55 -11.50 -2.58 19.56
C GLU A 55 -10.44 -2.88 18.48
N VAL A 56 -10.81 -2.68 17.21
CA VAL A 56 -9.91 -2.87 16.07
C VAL A 56 -8.77 -1.86 16.11
N ALA A 57 -9.07 -0.56 16.29
CA ALA A 57 -8.11 0.53 16.34
C ALA A 57 -7.07 0.31 17.43
N ALA A 58 -7.48 -0.10 18.63
CA ALA A 58 -6.57 -0.40 19.75
C ALA A 58 -5.52 -1.47 19.40
N ARG A 59 -5.80 -2.36 18.44
CA ARG A 59 -4.87 -3.44 18.03
C ARG A 59 -4.02 -3.13 16.80
N ILE A 60 -4.46 -2.23 15.94
CA ILE A 60 -3.78 -1.96 14.66
C ILE A 60 -3.08 -0.60 14.61
N THR A 61 -3.38 0.31 15.55
CA THR A 61 -2.82 1.66 15.56
C THR A 61 -1.29 1.59 15.53
N PRO A 62 -0.64 2.19 14.52
CA PRO A 62 0.81 2.21 14.44
C PRO A 62 1.38 3.10 15.56
N LYS A 63 2.62 2.83 15.97
CA LYS A 63 3.32 3.72 16.91
C LYS A 63 3.39 5.13 16.31
N ILE A 64 3.09 6.13 17.14
CA ILE A 64 3.21 7.55 16.75
C ILE A 64 4.63 7.79 16.23
N ALA A 65 4.71 8.41 15.06
CA ALA A 65 5.97 8.74 14.40
C ALA A 65 5.96 10.22 14.05
N THR A 66 7.06 10.92 14.33
CA THR A 66 7.21 12.32 13.93
C THR A 66 7.49 12.42 12.44
N ALA A 67 7.15 13.54 11.81
CA ALA A 67 7.49 13.81 10.41
C ALA A 67 8.99 13.62 10.14
N ALA A 68 9.85 14.07 11.07
CA ALA A 68 11.30 13.88 10.97
C ALA A 68 11.70 12.40 10.95
N SER A 69 11.11 11.56 11.82
CA SER A 69 11.38 10.12 11.83
C SER A 69 10.89 9.41 10.57
N LEU A 70 9.75 9.83 10.00
CA LEU A 70 9.23 9.31 8.74
C LEU A 70 10.15 9.69 7.57
N LEU A 71 10.65 10.92 7.55
CA LEU A 71 11.62 11.38 6.55
C LEU A 71 12.97 10.66 6.67
N ALA A 72 13.46 10.42 7.89
CA ALA A 72 14.70 9.68 8.13
C ALA A 72 14.58 8.20 7.67
N LYS A 73 13.45 7.54 7.92
CA LYS A 73 13.16 6.20 7.40
C LYS A 73 13.13 6.15 5.88
N ARG A 74 12.65 7.21 5.23
CA ARG A 74 12.73 7.32 3.77
C ARG A 74 14.16 7.55 3.25
N LYS A 75 15.11 7.99 4.08
CA LYS A 75 16.48 8.37 3.69
C LYS A 75 17.57 7.36 4.10
N SER A 76 17.24 6.22 4.72
CA SER A 76 18.23 5.28 5.30
C SER A 76 19.14 4.60 4.26
N PRO A 77 20.41 4.28 4.56
CA PRO A 77 21.50 4.20 3.57
C PRO A 77 21.58 2.97 2.64
N ASP A 78 20.64 2.01 2.69
CA ASP A 78 20.40 1.10 1.55
C ASP A 78 19.85 1.87 0.31
N TYR A 79 19.55 3.15 0.52
CA TYR A 79 18.97 4.14 -0.38
C TYR A 79 19.98 4.90 -1.26
N GLY A 80 21.10 4.25 -1.59
CA GLY A 80 22.10 4.82 -2.49
C GLY A 80 23.51 4.34 -2.18
N SER A 81 23.80 3.06 -2.41
CA SER A 81 25.17 2.70 -2.75
C SER A 81 25.43 3.20 -4.17
N THR A 82 26.19 4.28 -4.24
CA THR A 82 27.05 4.63 -5.37
C THR A 82 28.02 3.47 -5.60
N ASN A 83 27.59 2.43 -6.32
CA ASN A 83 28.53 1.57 -7.02
C ASN A 83 28.42 1.89 -8.51
N SER A 84 29.49 2.50 -9.01
CA SER A 84 29.78 2.81 -10.40
C SER A 84 29.90 1.57 -11.30
N ASP A 85 29.48 0.38 -10.84
CA ASP A 85 29.78 -0.88 -11.49
C ASP A 85 28.49 -1.68 -11.77
N ASN A 86 28.01 -1.53 -13.01
CA ASN A 86 27.25 -2.47 -13.84
C ASN A 86 25.96 -3.12 -13.31
N ASN A 87 24.84 -2.57 -13.80
CA ASN A 87 23.79 -3.32 -14.51
C ASN A 87 22.83 -4.20 -13.69
N ARG A 88 22.53 -3.84 -12.44
CA ARG A 88 21.34 -4.36 -11.75
C ARG A 88 20.45 -3.18 -11.36
N ALA A 89 19.22 -3.19 -11.88
CA ALA A 89 18.15 -2.27 -11.49
C ALA A 89 17.85 -2.44 -10.00
N GLY A 90 18.58 -1.71 -9.16
CA GLY A 90 18.39 -1.71 -7.72
C GLY A 90 17.06 -1.06 -7.39
N SER A 91 16.08 -1.87 -6.99
CA SER A 91 14.78 -1.39 -6.53
C SER A 91 14.94 -0.58 -5.25
N ARG A 92 14.57 0.70 -5.27
CA ARG A 92 14.40 1.48 -4.04
C ARG A 92 13.10 1.04 -3.38
N GLU A 93 13.12 0.79 -2.06
CA GLU A 93 11.91 0.44 -1.34
C GLU A 93 10.80 1.48 -1.58
N GLY A 94 9.63 1.02 -2.02
CA GLY A 94 8.50 1.89 -2.34
C GLY A 94 8.53 2.50 -3.74
N PHE A 95 9.44 2.11 -4.63
CA PHE A 95 9.48 2.54 -6.02
C PHE A 95 9.61 1.35 -6.99
N LEU A 96 9.05 1.50 -8.18
CA LEU A 96 9.22 0.61 -9.32
C LEU A 96 10.10 1.29 -10.37
N SER A 97 11.26 0.71 -10.69
CA SER A 97 12.13 1.25 -11.75
C SER A 97 11.40 1.32 -13.10
N THR A 98 11.61 2.40 -13.84
CA THR A 98 11.10 2.59 -15.19
C THR A 98 11.89 1.80 -16.23
N GLY A 99 13.05 1.23 -15.87
CA GLY A 99 14.01 0.63 -16.81
C GLY A 99 14.82 1.65 -17.62
N LEU A 100 14.58 2.95 -17.42
CA LEU A 100 15.30 4.04 -18.07
C LEU A 100 16.04 4.87 -17.02
N HIS A 101 17.37 4.73 -16.95
CA HIS A 101 18.19 5.33 -15.89
C HIS A 101 17.98 6.85 -15.71
N SER A 102 17.92 7.61 -16.81
CA SER A 102 17.71 9.06 -16.77
C SER A 102 16.32 9.43 -16.24
N LEU A 103 15.30 8.63 -16.54
CA LEU A 103 13.96 8.83 -16.05
C LEU A 103 13.84 8.43 -14.58
N ASP A 104 14.47 7.34 -14.16
CA ASP A 104 14.54 6.94 -12.75
C ASP A 104 15.25 8.00 -11.91
N GLN A 105 16.31 8.63 -12.44
CA GLN A 105 16.97 9.75 -11.79
C GLN A 105 16.04 10.97 -11.68
N ALA A 106 15.34 11.32 -12.76
CA ALA A 106 14.40 12.45 -12.79
C ALA A 106 13.19 12.24 -11.87
N LEU A 107 12.75 10.99 -11.68
CA LEU A 107 11.66 10.60 -10.78
C LEU A 107 12.15 10.28 -9.36
N GLU A 108 13.44 10.47 -9.07
CA GLU A 108 14.06 10.11 -7.81
C GLU A 108 13.74 8.66 -7.39
N GLY A 109 13.93 7.68 -8.28
CA GLY A 109 13.82 6.25 -7.98
C GLY A 109 12.93 5.42 -8.91
N GLY A 110 12.15 6.08 -9.77
CA GLY A 110 11.16 5.44 -10.64
C GLY A 110 9.74 5.77 -10.22
N TYR A 111 8.78 4.90 -10.54
CA TYR A 111 7.37 5.11 -10.18
C TYR A 111 7.14 4.89 -8.68
N PRO A 112 6.66 5.90 -7.92
CA PRO A 112 6.33 5.71 -6.51
C PRO A 112 5.15 4.72 -6.35
N LEU A 113 5.32 3.75 -5.45
CA LEU A 113 4.27 2.79 -5.07
C LEU A 113 3.31 3.42 -4.06
N GLY A 114 2.04 3.01 -4.13
CA GLY A 114 1.00 3.54 -3.23
C GLY A 114 0.54 4.96 -3.57
N SER A 115 0.90 5.46 -4.75
CA SER A 115 0.38 6.71 -5.32
C SER A 115 -0.11 6.51 -6.76
N LEU A 116 -0.82 7.50 -7.28
CA LEU A 116 -1.23 7.55 -8.68
C LEU A 116 -0.21 8.39 -9.48
N THR A 117 0.35 7.81 -10.54
CA THR A 117 1.23 8.53 -11.48
C THR A 117 0.49 8.76 -12.79
N GLU A 118 0.35 10.01 -13.22
CA GLU A 118 -0.28 10.38 -14.48
C GLU A 118 0.76 10.65 -15.57
N LEU A 119 0.57 10.06 -16.76
CA LEU A 119 1.46 10.23 -17.91
C LEU A 119 0.75 11.01 -19.03
N VAL A 120 1.17 12.25 -19.26
CA VAL A 120 0.54 13.17 -20.22
C VAL A 120 1.52 13.54 -21.35
N GLY A 121 1.00 13.69 -22.56
CA GLY A 121 1.78 14.09 -23.73
C GLY A 121 1.04 13.88 -25.05
N PRO A 122 1.53 14.44 -26.17
CA PRO A 122 0.88 14.33 -27.47
C PRO A 122 0.77 12.88 -27.98
N ALA A 123 -0.07 12.66 -28.99
CA ALA A 123 -0.12 11.36 -29.67
C ALA A 123 1.25 10.99 -30.23
N GLY A 124 1.63 9.72 -30.16
CA GLY A 124 2.96 9.26 -30.59
C GLY A 124 4.12 9.51 -29.61
N ALA A 125 3.91 10.21 -28.48
CA ALA A 125 4.98 10.47 -27.49
C ALA A 125 5.47 9.25 -26.69
N GLY A 126 5.07 8.02 -27.06
CA GLY A 126 5.53 6.80 -26.39
C GLY A 126 4.80 6.43 -25.08
N LYS A 127 3.72 7.12 -24.71
CA LYS A 127 2.99 6.87 -23.44
C LYS A 127 2.59 5.41 -23.22
N SER A 128 1.96 4.79 -24.23
CA SER A 128 1.55 3.38 -24.15
C SER A 128 2.75 2.43 -24.06
N GLN A 129 3.87 2.76 -24.71
CA GLN A 129 5.10 1.97 -24.62
C GLN A 129 5.68 2.04 -23.21
N LEU A 130 5.66 3.22 -22.59
CA LEU A 130 6.11 3.41 -21.22
C LEU A 130 5.24 2.63 -20.22
N CYS A 131 3.92 2.56 -20.43
CA CYS A 131 3.03 1.72 -19.61
C CYS A 131 3.33 0.22 -19.75
N LEU A 132 3.62 -0.26 -20.97
CA LEU A 132 4.01 -1.66 -21.20
C LEU A 132 5.33 -1.99 -20.51
N LEU A 133 6.30 -1.09 -20.57
CA LEU A 133 7.58 -1.24 -19.87
C LEU A 133 7.38 -1.29 -18.35
N ALA A 134 6.53 -0.44 -17.79
CA ALA A 134 6.19 -0.48 -16.37
C ALA A 134 5.54 -1.81 -15.96
N ALA A 135 4.65 -2.37 -16.78
CA ALA A 135 4.04 -3.68 -16.53
C ALA A 135 5.08 -4.82 -16.54
N ALA A 136 6.00 -4.81 -17.51
CA ALA A 136 7.09 -5.78 -17.58
C ALA A 136 8.05 -5.66 -16.39
N ALA A 137 8.40 -4.44 -16.00
CA ALA A 137 9.22 -4.18 -14.82
C ALA A 137 8.55 -4.67 -13.52
N ALA A 138 7.23 -4.48 -13.39
CA ALA A 138 6.47 -4.96 -12.24
C ALA A 138 6.46 -6.49 -12.14
N LEU A 139 6.32 -7.18 -13.28
CA LEU A 139 6.40 -8.64 -13.33
C LEU A 139 7.80 -9.15 -12.94
N ALA A 140 8.85 -8.56 -13.52
CA ALA A 140 10.23 -8.91 -13.19
C ALA A 140 10.55 -8.69 -11.69
N ALA A 141 10.03 -7.61 -11.10
CA ALA A 141 10.17 -7.33 -9.67
C ALA A 141 9.40 -8.33 -8.79
N ALA A 142 8.31 -8.92 -9.29
CA ALA A 142 7.51 -9.91 -8.55
C ALA A 142 8.13 -11.32 -8.58
N GLU A 143 8.83 -11.68 -9.65
CA GLU A 143 9.49 -13.00 -9.79
C GLU A 143 10.88 -13.06 -9.13
N GLY A 144 11.50 -11.91 -8.87
CA GLY A 144 12.85 -11.80 -8.28
C GLY A 144 12.90 -11.66 -6.75
N GLY A 145 11.79 -11.90 -6.04
CA GLY A 145 11.65 -11.76 -4.58
C GLY A 145 11.58 -13.08 -3.82
#